data_AF-A0AA90HA89-F1
#
_entry.id   AF-A0AA90HA89-F1
#
_cell.length_a   1.000
_cell.length_b   1.000
_cell.length_c   1.000
_cell.angle_alpha   90.00
_cell.angle_beta   90.00
_cell.angle_gamma   90.00
#
_symmetry.space_group_name_H-M   'P 1'
#
loop_
_entity.id
_entity.type
_entity.pdbx_description
1 polymer ?
#
loop_
_entity_poly.entity_id
_entity_poly.type
_entity_poly.pdbx_seq_one_letter_code
_entity_poly.pdbx_strand_id
1 'polypeptide(L)'
;MRLGVDLLSVSRFTPVAEHRRYRTLVFTATELAQAGELGTPRYAERLAGRFCVKEATCKLLGRGFGQGLRWRDIEVTNDPWGAPAVTLSGGAGRLAGEAGVEEIAVTLTHQADLVVAVAASPSGRCPSPYRPGRPEDGADQVIDPARDALEEVAALAAEVFGTSAAEVRAAESFAGGLGVSSSLTVELLARLEQRYGIRVPEPDFYRMTDLGRTYQVVARAARW
;
A
#
# COMPACT_ATOMS: atom_id res chain seq x y z
N MET A 1 -21.52 -10.60 -8.16
CA MET A 1 -20.82 -9.34 -8.51
C MET A 1 -20.04 -8.84 -7.31
N ARG A 2 -18.78 -8.46 -7.52
CA ARG A 2 -17.89 -7.84 -6.54
C ARG A 2 -17.40 -6.50 -7.06
N LEU A 3 -17.23 -5.55 -6.15
CA LEU A 3 -16.79 -4.19 -6.46
C LEU A 3 -15.68 -3.77 -5.50
N GLY A 4 -14.76 -2.97 -6.00
CA GLY A 4 -13.81 -2.21 -5.20
C GLY A 4 -13.68 -0.81 -5.78
N VAL A 5 -13.61 0.19 -4.90
CA VAL A 5 -13.45 1.59 -5.27
C VAL A 5 -12.37 2.22 -4.43
N ASP A 6 -11.52 3.01 -5.07
CA ASP A 6 -10.48 3.78 -4.38
C ASP A 6 -10.41 5.22 -4.90
N LEU A 7 -9.94 6.10 -4.02
CA LEU A 7 -9.73 7.52 -4.28
C LEU A 7 -8.33 7.88 -3.79
N LEU A 8 -7.54 8.50 -4.65
CA LEU A 8 -6.15 8.86 -4.36
C LEU A 8 -5.87 10.32 -4.74
N SER A 9 -5.11 11.01 -3.89
CA SER A 9 -4.52 12.31 -4.23
C SER A 9 -3.19 12.09 -4.97
N VAL A 10 -3.06 12.69 -6.15
CA VAL A 10 -1.83 12.62 -6.97
C VAL A 10 -0.69 13.27 -6.21
N SER A 11 -0.88 14.48 -5.68
CA SER A 11 0.13 15.23 -4.95
C SER A 11 0.70 14.46 -3.75
N ARG A 12 -0.16 13.77 -2.98
CA ARG A 12 0.27 12.90 -1.88
C ARG A 12 1.03 11.66 -2.36
N PHE A 13 0.71 11.14 -3.55
CA PHE A 13 1.40 9.99 -4.12
C PHE A 13 2.71 10.35 -4.84
N THR A 14 2.87 11.61 -5.27
CA THR A 14 4.03 12.09 -6.03
C THR A 14 5.38 11.73 -5.39
N PRO A 15 5.61 11.89 -4.07
CA PRO A 15 6.87 11.48 -3.45
C PRO A 15 7.22 10.00 -3.67
N VAL A 16 6.21 9.13 -3.63
CA VAL A 16 6.37 7.68 -3.90
C VAL A 16 6.68 7.44 -5.37
N ALA A 17 5.97 8.13 -6.27
CA ALA A 17 6.13 7.99 -7.72
C ALA A 17 7.49 8.49 -8.23
N GLU A 18 8.01 9.59 -7.67
CA GLU A 18 9.27 10.19 -8.09
C GLU A 18 10.48 9.46 -7.52
N HIS A 19 10.36 8.92 -6.31
CA HIS A 19 11.47 8.24 -5.66
C HIS A 19 11.69 6.83 -6.24
N ARG A 20 12.85 6.63 -6.91
CA ARG A 20 13.19 5.40 -7.63
C ARG A 20 12.98 4.14 -6.79
N ARG A 21 13.36 4.16 -5.51
CA ARG A 21 13.21 3.00 -4.64
C ARG A 21 11.75 2.65 -4.42
N TYR A 22 10.93 3.61 -4.01
CA TYR A 22 9.54 3.33 -3.61
C TYR A 22 8.68 2.94 -4.80
N ARG A 23 8.85 3.59 -5.95
CA ARG A 23 8.16 3.16 -7.18
C ARG A 23 8.53 1.75 -7.61
N THR A 24 9.79 1.31 -7.45
CA THR A 24 10.19 -0.07 -7.79
C THR A 24 9.68 -1.13 -6.80
N LEU A 25 9.25 -0.73 -5.61
CA LEU A 25 8.61 -1.62 -4.65
C LEU A 25 7.13 -1.82 -4.98
N VAL A 26 6.48 -0.76 -5.45
CA VAL A 26 5.05 -0.72 -5.73
C VAL A 26 4.70 -1.28 -7.11
N PHE A 27 5.53 -0.98 -8.12
CA PHE A 27 5.24 -1.26 -9.52
C PHE A 27 6.19 -2.30 -10.12
N THR A 28 5.69 -3.11 -11.04
CA THR A 28 6.48 -4.03 -11.86
C THR A 28 7.31 -3.27 -12.88
N ALA A 29 8.27 -3.97 -13.52
CA ALA A 29 9.06 -3.38 -14.59
C ALA A 29 8.18 -2.99 -15.80
N THR A 30 7.18 -3.81 -16.14
CA THR A 30 6.22 -3.54 -17.22
C THR A 30 5.41 -2.29 -16.94
N GLU A 31 4.91 -2.13 -15.70
CA GLU A 31 4.22 -0.93 -15.28
C GLU A 31 5.14 0.28 -15.43
N LEU A 32 6.34 0.25 -14.85
CA LEU A 32 7.26 1.37 -14.94
C LEU A 32 7.64 1.72 -16.39
N ALA A 33 7.78 0.72 -17.27
CA ALA A 33 8.05 0.90 -18.69
C ALA A 33 6.86 1.55 -19.42
N GLN A 34 5.63 1.05 -19.25
CA GLN A 34 4.44 1.64 -19.87
C GLN A 34 4.08 3.01 -19.30
N ALA A 35 4.38 3.28 -18.02
CA ALA A 35 4.26 4.62 -17.46
C ALA A 35 5.29 5.57 -18.10
N GLY A 36 6.44 4.98 -18.50
CA GLY A 36 7.64 5.62 -19.01
C GLY A 36 7.86 5.45 -20.51
N GLU A 37 6.90 5.87 -21.33
CA GLU A 37 7.26 6.74 -22.46
C GLU A 37 7.48 8.16 -21.89
N LEU A 38 8.75 8.42 -21.54
CA LEU A 38 9.46 9.69 -21.33
C LEU A 38 8.75 10.81 -20.52
N GLY A 39 9.26 11.09 -19.32
CA GLY A 39 9.57 12.47 -18.85
C GLY A 39 8.48 13.55 -18.83
N THR A 40 7.21 13.21 -18.98
CA THR A 40 6.12 14.19 -19.02
C THR A 40 5.68 14.62 -17.61
N PRO A 41 5.04 15.81 -17.46
CA PRO A 41 4.42 16.26 -16.22
C PRO A 41 3.42 15.27 -15.59
N ARG A 42 3.00 14.25 -16.36
CA ARG A 42 1.97 13.27 -16.00
C ARG A 42 2.53 11.94 -15.48
N TYR A 43 3.85 11.79 -15.33
CA TYR A 43 4.42 10.51 -14.85
C TYR A 43 3.86 10.13 -13.48
N ALA A 44 3.85 11.06 -12.52
CA ALA A 44 3.26 10.86 -11.20
C ALA A 44 1.75 10.59 -11.28
N GLU A 45 1.02 11.33 -12.12
CA GLU A 45 -0.41 11.15 -12.38
C GLU A 45 -0.75 9.73 -12.89
N ARG A 46 0.06 9.19 -13.81
CA ARG A 46 -0.09 7.82 -14.34
C ARG A 46 0.16 6.76 -13.27
N LEU A 47 1.23 6.91 -12.49
CA LEU A 47 1.54 5.97 -11.41
C LEU A 47 0.51 6.04 -10.28
N ALA A 48 0.03 7.23 -9.92
CA ALA A 48 -1.09 7.41 -9.01
C ALA A 48 -2.35 6.71 -9.54
N GLY A 49 -2.65 6.87 -10.84
CA GLY A 49 -3.69 6.13 -11.56
C GLY A 49 -3.65 4.62 -11.31
N ARG A 50 -2.48 4.03 -11.56
CA ARG A 50 -2.27 2.58 -11.39
C ARG A 50 -2.32 2.15 -9.94
N PHE A 51 -1.78 2.93 -9.03
CA PHE A 51 -1.88 2.62 -7.60
C PHE A 51 -3.33 2.60 -7.12
N CYS A 52 -4.13 3.58 -7.56
CA CYS A 52 -5.57 3.64 -7.27
C CYS A 52 -6.30 2.39 -7.80
N VAL A 53 -5.95 1.90 -9.00
CA VAL A 53 -6.48 0.63 -9.53
C VAL A 53 -6.02 -0.59 -8.70
N LYS A 54 -4.77 -0.62 -8.24
CA LYS A 54 -4.28 -1.70 -7.36
C LYS A 54 -5.07 -1.75 -6.06
N GLU A 55 -5.33 -0.61 -5.42
CA GLU A 55 -6.15 -0.51 -4.20
C GLU A 55 -7.61 -0.89 -4.44
N ALA A 56 -8.22 -0.42 -5.53
CA ALA A 56 -9.56 -0.85 -5.93
C ALA A 56 -9.64 -2.36 -6.12
N THR A 57 -8.60 -2.96 -6.71
CA THR A 57 -8.49 -4.42 -6.89
C THR A 57 -8.32 -5.15 -5.55
N CYS A 58 -7.50 -4.65 -4.63
CA CYS A 58 -7.38 -5.18 -3.27
C CYS A 58 -8.74 -5.23 -2.55
N LYS A 59 -9.49 -4.12 -2.62
CA LYS A 59 -10.84 -4.02 -2.05
C LYS A 59 -11.81 -5.00 -2.69
N LEU A 60 -11.74 -5.15 -4.02
CA LEU A 60 -12.52 -6.17 -4.73
C LEU A 60 -12.20 -7.58 -4.22
N LEU A 61 -10.94 -7.90 -3.95
CA LEU A 61 -10.50 -9.19 -3.40
C LEU A 61 -10.84 -9.37 -1.92
N GLY A 62 -11.16 -8.29 -1.19
CA GLY A 62 -11.52 -8.32 0.23
C GLY A 62 -10.33 -8.50 1.17
N ARG A 63 -9.15 -8.03 0.74
CA ARG A 63 -7.89 -8.06 1.48
C ARG A 63 -7.10 -6.78 1.22
N GLY A 64 -6.42 -6.25 2.23
CA GLY A 64 -5.46 -5.15 2.08
C GLY A 64 -4.05 -5.65 1.75
N PHE A 65 -3.16 -4.74 1.37
CA PHE A 65 -1.73 -5.06 1.26
C PHE A 65 -1.17 -5.54 2.60
N GLY A 66 -0.27 -6.51 2.57
CA GLY A 66 0.26 -7.20 3.75
C GLY A 66 -0.66 -8.26 4.34
N GLN A 67 -1.93 -8.32 3.94
CA GLN A 67 -2.87 -9.40 4.32
C GLN A 67 -2.78 -10.59 3.34
N GLY A 68 -1.55 -10.95 2.96
CA GLY A 68 -1.27 -11.94 1.92
C GLY A 68 -1.27 -11.38 0.49
N LEU A 69 -1.35 -10.06 0.33
CA LEU A 69 -1.19 -9.33 -0.93
C LEU A 69 0.06 -8.47 -0.93
N ARG A 70 0.85 -8.52 -2.00
CA ARG A 70 1.94 -7.58 -2.29
C ARG A 70 1.54 -6.59 -3.37
N TRP A 71 2.14 -5.41 -3.40
CA TRP A 71 1.80 -4.40 -4.43
C TRP A 71 1.99 -4.91 -5.86
N ARG A 72 3.04 -5.69 -6.09
CA ARG A 72 3.39 -6.24 -7.40
C ARG A 72 2.62 -7.51 -7.77
N ASP A 73 1.83 -8.07 -6.84
CA ASP A 73 0.93 -9.19 -7.14
C ASP A 73 -0.23 -8.73 -8.05
N ILE A 74 -0.51 -7.43 -8.09
CA ILE A 74 -1.53 -6.80 -8.94
C ILE A 74 -0.80 -5.92 -9.94
N GLU A 75 -0.65 -6.36 -11.18
CA GLU A 75 -0.05 -5.55 -12.25
C GLU A 75 -1.14 -4.78 -13.01
N VAL A 76 -0.94 -3.47 -13.19
CA VAL A 76 -1.87 -2.59 -13.91
C VAL A 76 -1.23 -2.01 -15.16
N THR A 77 -1.62 -2.54 -16.30
CA THR A 77 -1.14 -2.12 -17.62
C THR A 77 -2.26 -1.41 -18.39
N ASN A 78 -1.91 -0.89 -19.57
CA ASN A 78 -2.90 -0.45 -20.55
C ASN A 78 -2.91 -1.43 -21.71
N ASP A 79 -4.10 -1.74 -22.22
CA ASP A 79 -4.30 -2.49 -23.46
C ASP A 79 -3.91 -1.65 -24.70
N PRO A 80 -3.92 -2.22 -25.92
CA PRO A 80 -3.58 -1.47 -27.14
C PRO A 80 -4.50 -0.27 -27.44
N TRP A 81 -5.69 -0.23 -26.85
CA TRP A 81 -6.67 0.86 -27.00
C TRP A 81 -6.57 1.89 -25.86
N GLY A 82 -5.63 1.70 -24.92
CA GLY A 82 -5.40 2.57 -23.78
C GLY A 82 -6.26 2.25 -22.55
N ALA A 83 -7.15 1.26 -22.61
CA ALA A 83 -7.96 0.86 -21.47
C ALA A 83 -7.09 0.18 -20.40
N PRO A 84 -7.29 0.50 -19.10
CA PRO A 84 -6.54 -0.15 -18.03
C PRO A 84 -6.91 -1.65 -17.94
N ALA A 85 -5.92 -2.50 -17.71
CA ALA A 85 -6.06 -3.94 -17.53
C ALA A 85 -5.32 -4.40 -16.27
N VAL A 86 -5.84 -5.43 -15.61
CA VAL A 86 -5.26 -6.00 -14.40
C VAL A 86 -4.81 -7.44 -14.65
N THR A 87 -3.56 -7.73 -14.31
CA THR A 87 -3.04 -9.11 -14.24
C THR A 87 -2.72 -9.46 -12.79
N LEU A 88 -3.27 -10.57 -12.30
CA LEU A 88 -3.04 -11.05 -10.95
C LEU A 88 -2.00 -12.16 -10.92
N SER A 89 -1.10 -12.09 -9.94
CA SER A 89 -0.08 -13.09 -9.67
C SER A 89 0.07 -13.32 -8.16
N GLY A 90 0.91 -14.27 -7.76
CA GLY A 90 1.27 -14.50 -6.36
C GLY A 90 0.06 -14.60 -5.42
N GLY A 91 0.06 -13.78 -4.37
CA GLY A 91 -1.02 -13.75 -3.38
C GLY A 91 -2.36 -13.29 -3.96
N ALA A 92 -2.34 -12.35 -4.91
CA ALA A 92 -3.56 -11.84 -5.54
C ALA A 92 -4.25 -12.89 -6.41
N GLY A 93 -3.46 -13.63 -7.21
CA GLY A 93 -3.99 -14.74 -8.02
C GLY A 93 -4.61 -15.84 -7.16
N ARG A 94 -3.94 -16.23 -6.06
CA ARG A 94 -4.48 -17.19 -5.09
C ARG A 94 -5.81 -16.72 -4.50
N LEU A 95 -5.88 -15.47 -4.03
CA LEU A 95 -7.08 -14.90 -3.42
C LEU A 95 -8.23 -14.76 -4.42
N ALA A 96 -7.93 -14.41 -5.67
CA ALA A 96 -8.92 -14.39 -6.75
C ALA A 96 -9.51 -15.79 -6.98
N GLY A 97 -8.66 -16.83 -7.04
CA GLY A 97 -9.10 -18.23 -7.16
C GLY A 97 -9.98 -18.68 -5.99
N GLU A 98 -9.58 -18.39 -4.75
CA GLU A 98 -10.38 -18.67 -3.54
C GLU A 98 -11.73 -17.95 -3.56
N ALA A 99 -11.73 -16.71 -4.06
CA ALA A 99 -12.93 -15.89 -4.20
C ALA A 99 -13.79 -16.28 -5.41
N GLY A 100 -13.31 -17.13 -6.33
CA GLY A 100 -14.00 -17.41 -7.60
C GLY A 100 -14.12 -16.19 -8.51
N VAL A 101 -13.12 -15.31 -8.47
CA VAL A 101 -12.97 -14.14 -9.36
C VAL A 101 -12.14 -14.58 -10.56
N GLU A 102 -12.77 -14.60 -11.73
CA GLU A 102 -12.14 -15.05 -12.99
C GLU A 102 -11.76 -13.87 -13.89
N GLU A 103 -12.57 -12.81 -13.86
CA GLU A 103 -12.37 -11.60 -14.67
C GLU A 103 -12.51 -10.36 -13.79
N ILE A 104 -11.67 -9.36 -14.04
CA ILE A 104 -11.73 -8.06 -13.36
C ILE A 104 -11.73 -6.97 -14.43
N ALA A 105 -12.85 -6.27 -14.55
CA ALA A 105 -12.94 -5.02 -15.31
C ALA A 105 -12.50 -3.86 -14.41
N VAL A 106 -11.67 -2.96 -14.94
CA VAL A 106 -11.23 -1.76 -14.22
C VAL A 106 -11.45 -0.51 -15.05
N THR A 107 -11.70 0.60 -14.36
CA THR A 107 -11.71 1.93 -14.96
C THR A 107 -11.19 2.94 -13.95
N LEU A 108 -10.66 4.05 -14.44
CA LEU A 108 -10.18 5.13 -13.61
C LEU A 108 -10.41 6.47 -14.31
N THR A 109 -10.53 7.53 -13.52
CA THR A 109 -10.64 8.89 -14.02
C THR A 109 -9.86 9.84 -13.13
N HIS A 110 -9.37 10.92 -13.75
CA HIS A 110 -8.61 11.97 -13.10
C HIS A 110 -9.39 13.27 -13.14
N GLN A 111 -9.46 13.97 -12.01
CA GLN A 111 -9.96 15.34 -11.95
C GLN A 111 -9.11 16.15 -10.96
N ALA A 112 -8.44 17.19 -11.46
CA ALA A 112 -7.50 17.99 -10.68
C ALA A 112 -6.45 17.11 -9.97
N ASP A 113 -6.38 17.16 -8.64
CA ASP A 113 -5.45 16.35 -7.84
C ASP A 113 -5.98 14.95 -7.51
N LEU A 114 -7.18 14.59 -7.95
CA LEU A 114 -7.85 13.36 -7.53
C LEU A 114 -7.89 12.32 -8.65
N VAL A 115 -7.68 11.07 -8.27
CA VAL A 115 -7.89 9.89 -9.09
C VAL A 115 -8.91 8.99 -8.41
N VAL A 116 -9.94 8.60 -9.13
CA VAL A 116 -10.86 7.54 -8.70
C VAL A 116 -10.65 6.32 -9.58
N ALA A 117 -10.60 5.14 -8.97
CA ALA A 117 -10.58 3.87 -9.69
C ALA A 117 -11.70 2.95 -9.19
N VAL A 118 -12.28 2.20 -10.11
CA VAL A 118 -13.26 1.15 -9.83
C VAL A 118 -12.77 -0.16 -10.43
N ALA A 119 -12.84 -1.22 -9.64
CA ALA A 119 -12.65 -2.60 -10.07
C ALA A 119 -13.98 -3.36 -9.89
N ALA A 120 -14.36 -4.15 -10.89
CA ALA A 120 -15.60 -4.91 -10.89
C ALA A 120 -15.39 -6.33 -11.42
N SER A 121 -16.07 -7.30 -10.81
CA SER A 121 -16.11 -8.68 -11.29
C SER A 121 -17.55 -9.20 -11.26
N PRO A 122 -18.07 -9.80 -12.34
CA PRO A 122 -19.42 -10.38 -12.35
C PRO A 122 -19.50 -11.61 -11.44
N SER A 123 -18.42 -12.40 -11.38
CA SER A 123 -18.28 -13.61 -10.58
C SER A 123 -17.62 -13.32 -9.21
N GLY A 124 -17.90 -14.20 -8.24
CA GLY A 124 -17.24 -14.17 -6.95
C GLY A 124 -18.13 -14.63 -5.78
N ARG A 125 -17.57 -15.50 -4.93
CA ARG A 125 -18.13 -15.86 -3.61
C ARG A 125 -17.81 -14.75 -2.61
N CYS A 126 -18.51 -14.69 -1.48
CA CYS A 126 -18.14 -13.78 -0.39
C CYS A 126 -16.74 -14.17 0.13
N PRO A 127 -15.78 -13.23 0.26
CA PRO A 127 -14.46 -13.59 0.79
C PRO A 127 -14.62 -13.97 2.26
N SER A 128 -13.95 -15.05 2.70
CA SER A 128 -13.83 -15.32 4.13
C SER A 128 -13.22 -14.10 4.81
N PRO A 129 -13.76 -13.60 5.94
CA PRO A 129 -13.17 -12.48 6.65
C PRO A 129 -11.68 -12.74 6.92
N TYR A 130 -10.84 -11.72 6.73
CA TYR A 130 -9.40 -11.89 6.99
C TYR A 130 -9.23 -12.19 8.46
N ARG A 131 -8.76 -13.39 8.76
CA ARG A 131 -8.25 -13.74 10.07
C ARG A 131 -6.75 -13.63 9.99
N PRO A 132 -6.12 -12.61 10.61
CA PRO A 132 -4.67 -12.59 10.69
C PRO A 132 -4.19 -13.93 11.25
N GLY A 133 -3.12 -14.47 10.67
CA GLY A 133 -2.46 -15.63 11.27
C GLY A 133 -2.13 -15.29 12.72
N ARG A 134 -2.23 -16.28 13.63
CA ARG A 134 -1.79 -16.12 15.02
C ARG A 134 -0.37 -15.52 14.96
N PRO A 135 -0.08 -14.42 15.67
CA PRO A 135 1.28 -13.89 15.69
C PRO A 135 2.23 -15.04 15.98
N GLU A 136 3.29 -15.18 15.17
CA GLU A 136 4.38 -16.06 15.56
C GLU A 136 4.95 -15.47 16.85
N ASP A 137 4.78 -16.22 17.94
CA ASP A 137 5.27 -15.88 19.28
C ASP A 137 6.81 -15.90 19.26
N GLY A 138 7.39 -14.80 18.77
CA GLY A 138 8.78 -14.42 18.98
C GLY A 138 8.81 -13.22 19.91
N ALA A 139 8.50 -13.44 21.19
CA ALA A 139 8.65 -12.45 22.23
C ALA A 139 10.14 -12.29 22.59
N ASP A 140 10.89 -11.59 21.74
CA ASP A 140 12.12 -10.95 22.19
C ASP A 140 11.73 -9.62 22.84
N GLN A 141 11.53 -9.68 24.15
CA GLN A 141 11.49 -8.48 24.99
C GLN A 141 12.91 -7.92 25.09
N VAL A 142 13.16 -6.83 24.39
CA VAL A 142 14.24 -5.91 24.71
C VAL A 142 13.59 -4.60 25.15
N ILE A 143 13.85 -4.20 26.40
CA ILE A 143 13.41 -2.94 26.99
C ILE A 143 14.55 -1.91 26.89
N ASP A 144 14.24 -0.83 26.15
CA ASP A 144 14.54 0.62 26.37
C ASP A 144 15.98 1.17 26.23
N PRO A 145 16.20 1.98 25.17
CA PRO A 145 16.48 3.42 25.31
C PRO A 145 15.51 4.31 24.46
N ALA A 146 14.26 3.87 24.33
CA ALA A 146 13.36 3.91 23.18
C ALA A 146 12.14 4.85 23.27
N ARG A 147 11.84 5.46 24.43
CA ARG A 147 10.59 6.23 24.58
C ARG A 147 10.51 7.43 23.64
N ASP A 148 11.61 8.16 23.48
CA ASP A 148 11.70 9.31 22.58
C ASP A 148 11.57 8.88 21.11
N ALA A 149 12.15 7.74 20.74
CA ALA A 149 12.07 7.22 19.38
C ALA A 149 10.66 6.73 19.01
N LEU A 150 9.95 6.08 19.93
CA LEU A 150 8.55 5.69 19.72
C LEU A 150 7.65 6.94 19.58
N GLU A 151 7.88 7.96 20.43
CA GLU A 151 7.18 9.24 20.35
C GLU A 151 7.45 9.96 19.02
N GLU A 152 8.69 9.94 18.55
CA GLU A 152 9.07 10.53 17.26
C GLU A 152 8.46 9.77 16.08
N VAL A 153 8.46 8.43 16.09
CA VAL A 153 7.77 7.63 15.08
C VAL A 153 6.27 7.93 15.07
N ALA A 154 5.65 8.08 16.25
CA ALA A 154 4.24 8.46 16.36
C ALA A 154 3.97 9.86 15.82
N ALA A 155 4.86 10.83 16.07
CA ALA A 155 4.75 12.18 15.55
C ALA A 155 4.87 12.24 14.02
N LEU A 156 5.84 11.51 13.44
CA LEU A 156 6.00 11.39 11.99
C LEU A 156 4.79 10.70 11.35
N ALA A 157 4.27 9.63 11.95
CA ALA A 157 3.05 8.98 11.50
C ALA A 157 1.85 9.93 11.55
N ALA A 158 1.70 10.70 12.63
CA ALA A 158 0.63 11.68 12.78
C ALA A 158 0.69 12.79 11.70
N GLU A 159 1.89 13.31 11.42
CA GLU A 159 2.11 14.29 10.34
C GLU A 159 1.71 13.73 8.98
N VAL A 160 2.20 12.53 8.62
CA VAL A 160 1.92 11.89 7.33
C VAL A 160 0.44 11.56 7.18
N PHE A 161 -0.20 11.07 8.25
CA PHE A 161 -1.61 10.67 8.21
C PHE A 161 -2.58 11.85 8.34
N GLY A 162 -2.10 13.03 8.73
CA GLY A 162 -2.94 14.21 8.97
C GLY A 162 -3.87 14.02 10.17
N THR A 163 -3.40 13.35 11.22
CA THR A 163 -4.13 13.02 12.45
C THR A 163 -3.27 13.35 13.68
N SER A 164 -3.76 13.13 14.89
CA SER A 164 -2.97 13.37 16.10
C SER A 164 -2.13 12.15 16.50
N ALA A 165 -0.99 12.37 17.16
CA ALA A 165 -0.18 11.27 17.69
C ALA A 165 -0.95 10.43 18.74
N ALA A 166 -1.93 11.02 19.43
CA ALA A 166 -2.82 10.28 20.33
C ALA A 166 -3.70 9.28 19.58
N GLU A 167 -4.28 9.69 18.46
CA GLU A 167 -5.06 8.80 17.57
C GLU A 167 -4.18 7.69 16.98
N VAL A 168 -2.96 8.03 16.55
CA VAL A 168 -1.99 7.02 16.06
C VAL A 168 -1.68 5.97 17.11
N ARG A 169 -1.48 6.37 18.38
CA ARG A 169 -1.20 5.44 19.48
C ARG A 169 -2.40 4.56 19.84
N ALA A 170 -3.60 5.11 19.74
CA ALA A 170 -4.83 4.40 20.09
C ALA A 170 -5.30 3.43 18.99
N ALA A 171 -4.81 3.59 17.76
CA ALA A 171 -5.23 2.77 16.63
C ALA A 171 -4.69 1.34 16.70
N GLU A 172 -5.59 0.36 16.68
CA GLU A 172 -5.23 -1.06 16.55
C GLU A 172 -4.62 -1.40 15.18
N SER A 173 -4.95 -0.62 14.15
CA SER A 173 -4.32 -0.68 12.83
C SER A 173 -4.46 0.64 12.09
N PHE A 174 -3.49 0.99 11.25
CA PHE A 174 -3.54 2.17 10.40
C PHE A 174 -4.68 2.07 9.38
N ALA A 175 -4.81 0.93 8.70
CA ALA A 175 -5.85 0.75 7.68
C ALA A 175 -7.27 0.68 8.28
N GLY A 176 -7.49 -0.20 9.28
CA GLY A 176 -8.83 -0.42 9.84
C GLY A 176 -9.24 0.59 10.91
N GLY A 177 -8.28 1.08 11.70
CA GLY A 177 -8.53 2.02 12.81
C GLY A 177 -8.49 3.49 12.40
N LEU A 178 -7.58 3.86 11.49
CA LEU A 178 -7.42 5.26 11.05
C LEU A 178 -7.87 5.50 9.60
N GLY A 179 -8.21 4.45 8.85
CA GLY A 179 -8.55 4.58 7.43
C GLY A 179 -7.37 5.01 6.55
N VAL A 180 -6.13 4.80 7.02
CA VAL A 180 -4.91 5.18 6.31
C VAL A 180 -4.75 4.30 5.08
N SER A 181 -4.57 4.95 3.91
CA SER A 181 -4.30 4.27 2.65
C SER A 181 -2.87 3.70 2.63
N SER A 182 -2.64 2.66 1.83
CA SER A 182 -1.30 2.06 1.76
C SER A 182 -0.28 3.01 1.13
N SER A 183 -0.71 4.00 0.34
CA SER A 183 0.15 5.08 -0.17
C SER A 183 0.75 5.90 0.97
N LEU A 184 -0.03 6.24 1.99
CA LEU A 184 0.46 6.96 3.17
C LEU A 184 1.37 6.08 4.02
N THR A 185 1.17 4.76 4.04
CA THR A 185 2.11 3.84 4.69
C THR A 185 3.47 3.82 3.97
N VAL A 186 3.48 3.87 2.64
CA VAL A 186 4.74 3.99 1.86
C VAL A 186 5.40 5.35 2.08
N GLU A 187 4.63 6.44 2.19
CA GLU A 187 5.17 7.75 2.54
C GLU A 187 5.77 7.77 3.95
N LEU A 188 5.10 7.16 4.93
CA LEU A 188 5.63 7.02 6.29
C LEU A 188 6.95 6.24 6.29
N LEU A 189 7.00 5.10 5.59
CA LEU A 189 8.25 4.35 5.40
C LEU A 189 9.36 5.26 4.84
N ALA A 190 9.04 6.06 3.81
CA ALA A 190 10.00 6.96 3.19
C ALA A 190 10.57 7.99 4.16
N ARG A 191 9.69 8.61 4.96
CA ARG A 191 10.06 9.58 5.99
C ARG A 191 10.91 8.95 7.09
N LEU A 192 10.58 7.74 7.52
CA LEU A 192 11.34 7.01 8.54
C LEU A 192 12.74 6.61 8.06
N GLU A 193 12.86 6.08 6.83
CA GLU A 193 14.16 5.75 6.24
C GLU A 193 15.05 6.98 6.11
N GLN A 194 14.49 8.10 5.64
CA GLN A 194 15.21 9.36 5.54
C GLN A 194 15.62 9.90 6.92
N ARG A 195 14.69 9.90 7.89
CA ARG A 195 14.91 10.48 9.22
C ARG A 195 16.03 9.77 9.98
N TYR A 196 16.03 8.45 9.95
CA TYR A 196 16.97 7.63 10.73
C TYR A 196 18.16 7.12 9.92
N GLY A 197 18.22 7.43 8.62
CA GLY A 197 19.30 6.95 7.74
C GLY A 197 19.32 5.43 7.60
N ILE A 198 18.15 4.78 7.72
CA ILE A 198 17.99 3.33 7.72
C ILE A 198 17.47 2.81 6.40
N ARG A 199 17.62 1.49 6.21
CA ARG A 199 17.09 0.76 5.06
C ARG A 199 16.27 -0.44 5.53
N VAL A 200 14.96 -0.29 5.52
CA VAL A 200 14.01 -1.35 5.87
C VAL A 200 13.91 -2.36 4.70
N PRO A 201 14.02 -3.67 4.96
CA PRO A 201 13.85 -4.72 3.94
C PRO A 201 12.41 -4.82 3.42
N GLU A 202 12.24 -5.23 2.15
CA GLU A 202 10.91 -5.32 1.53
C GLU A 202 9.88 -6.19 2.28
N PRO A 203 10.25 -7.37 2.80
CA PRO A 203 9.31 -8.19 3.56
C PRO A 203 8.76 -7.50 4.82
N ASP A 204 9.52 -6.55 5.39
CA ASP A 204 9.16 -5.86 6.63
C ASP A 204 8.21 -4.68 6.41
N PHE A 205 8.09 -4.16 5.18
CA PHE A 205 7.14 -3.08 4.86
C PHE A 205 5.70 -3.47 5.19
N TYR A 206 5.34 -4.71 4.86
CA TYR A 206 4.01 -5.25 5.08
C TYR A 206 3.69 -5.53 6.56
N ARG A 207 4.68 -5.35 7.46
CA ARG A 207 4.50 -5.46 8.91
C ARG A 207 4.15 -4.12 9.56
N MET A 208 4.29 -2.99 8.86
CA MET A 208 3.99 -1.64 9.34
C MET A 208 2.48 -1.37 9.40
N THR A 209 1.74 -2.20 10.14
CA THR A 209 0.27 -2.17 10.18
C THR A 209 -0.29 -1.30 11.30
N ASP A 210 0.53 -0.99 12.30
CA ASP A 210 0.22 -0.20 13.48
C ASP A 210 1.51 0.44 14.02
N LEU A 211 1.38 1.32 15.02
CA LEU A 211 2.53 2.05 15.58
C LEU A 211 3.57 1.11 16.20
N GLY A 212 3.13 0.10 16.95
CA GLY A 212 4.02 -0.82 17.66
C GLY A 212 4.88 -1.63 16.69
N ARG A 213 4.26 -2.23 15.67
CA ARG A 213 4.98 -2.99 14.65
C ARG A 213 5.85 -2.10 13.77
N THR A 214 5.39 -0.89 13.47
CA THR A 214 6.19 0.10 12.73
C THR A 214 7.46 0.43 13.51
N TYR A 215 7.34 0.71 14.81
CA TYR A 215 8.48 0.94 15.68
C TYR A 215 9.43 -0.26 15.71
N GLN A 216 8.94 -1.50 15.83
CA GLN A 216 9.77 -2.71 15.80
C GLN A 216 10.55 -2.86 14.48
N VAL A 217 9.91 -2.56 13.35
CA VAL A 217 10.56 -2.59 12.03
C VAL A 217 11.69 -1.55 11.97
N VAL A 218 11.43 -0.33 12.44
CA VAL A 218 12.41 0.76 12.49
C VAL A 218 13.56 0.42 13.44
N ALA A 219 13.27 -0.01 14.66
CA ALA A 219 14.25 -0.38 15.67
C ALA A 219 15.20 -1.47 15.18
N ARG A 220 14.65 -2.53 14.55
CA ARG A 220 15.46 -3.59 13.94
C ARG A 220 16.39 -3.07 12.85
N ALA A 221 15.88 -2.20 11.97
CA ALA A 221 16.68 -1.64 10.88
C ALA A 221 17.73 -0.62 11.38
N ALA A 222 17.43 0.09 12.47
CA ALA A 222 18.30 1.07 13.12
C ALA A 222 19.30 0.43 14.10
N ARG A 223 19.14 -0.86 14.42
CA ARG A 223 19.91 -1.59 15.44
C ARG A 223 19.82 -0.95 16.83
N TRP A 224 18.62 -0.50 17.18
CA TRP A 224 18.28 -0.08 18.53
C TRP A 224 17.99 -1.27 19.43
#